data_AF-A0A090VR46-F1
#
_entry.id   AF-A0A090VR46-F1
#
_cell.length_a   1.000
_cell.length_b   1.000
_cell.length_c   1.000
_cell.angle_alpha   90.00
_cell.angle_beta   90.00
_cell.angle_gamma   90.00
#
_symmetry.space_group_name_H-M   'P 1'
#
loop_
_entity.id
_entity.type
_entity.pdbx_description
1 polymer ?
#
loop_
_entity_poly.entity_id
_entity_poly.type
_entity_poly.pdbx_seq_one_letter_code
_entity_poly.pdbx_strand_id
1 'polypeptide(L)'
;MYKMKNLVKYIVVMFVLTGIISCDTILEPIDENRLDFDFVSSDPASAEGILLNGYSSLVDQFSYNEAATDDAVNNQLNNNFKRMALGELNAQFNPTSRWNNYESVLWVNKFLEIIELGEIVWSRNEEINEMFYMRMEGEAYALRALHHFYILQAHGGVGTSGELLGVPYLTEFIESDGDFNTPRLSFEATVEAIMADFDAALALLPTDYSADQSAVNSIYQQYDFDNYLVANGPDYNLRMSGRIVKALKARLALFAASPSFLNDQGYYNIAATEASEVLNTIGGVSGLASNGLDYYKTYDRNDDAEMIWRGSIQNNPASGIEKRMFPPSVNGNGEINPTQNL
;
A
#
# COMPACT_ATOMS: atom_id res chain seq x y z
N MET A 1 -41.69 -69.10 -10.77
CA MET A 1 -40.82 -68.44 -9.76
C MET A 1 -39.42 -68.06 -10.27
N TYR A 2 -38.93 -68.59 -11.41
CA TYR A 2 -37.57 -68.29 -11.92
C TYR A 2 -37.44 -66.93 -12.67
N LYS A 3 -38.51 -66.43 -13.32
CA LYS A 3 -38.49 -65.15 -14.07
C LYS A 3 -38.41 -63.87 -13.20
N MET A 4 -38.98 -63.88 -11.97
CA MET A 4 -38.93 -62.72 -11.07
C MET A 4 -37.53 -62.42 -10.53
N LYS A 5 -36.67 -63.44 -10.35
CA LYS A 5 -35.30 -63.25 -9.84
C LYS A 5 -34.40 -62.49 -10.81
N ASN A 6 -34.63 -62.61 -12.12
CA ASN A 6 -33.89 -61.84 -13.13
C ASN A 6 -34.40 -60.41 -13.24
N LEU A 7 -35.72 -60.20 -13.13
CA LEU A 7 -36.32 -58.85 -13.13
C LEU A 7 -35.80 -58.00 -11.97
N VAL A 8 -35.71 -58.56 -10.76
CA VAL A 8 -35.16 -57.86 -9.59
C VAL A 8 -33.67 -57.50 -9.80
N LYS A 9 -32.88 -58.37 -10.45
CA LYS A 9 -31.49 -58.05 -10.80
C LYS A 9 -31.39 -56.87 -11.78
N TYR A 10 -32.24 -56.83 -12.81
CA TYR A 10 -32.25 -55.72 -13.77
C TYR A 10 -32.74 -54.41 -13.13
N ILE A 11 -33.73 -54.47 -12.24
CA ILE A 11 -34.20 -53.30 -11.49
C ILE A 11 -33.11 -52.77 -10.56
N VAL A 12 -32.41 -53.64 -9.83
CA VAL A 12 -31.31 -53.22 -8.94
C VAL A 12 -30.16 -52.61 -9.74
N VAL A 13 -29.77 -53.22 -10.87
CA VAL A 13 -28.71 -52.66 -11.73
C VAL A 13 -29.10 -51.32 -12.32
N MET A 14 -30.37 -51.16 -12.74
CA MET A 14 -30.90 -49.89 -13.24
C MET A 14 -30.91 -48.81 -12.14
N PHE A 15 -31.31 -49.17 -10.91
CA PHE A 15 -31.35 -48.25 -9.77
C PHE A 15 -29.95 -47.78 -9.35
N VAL A 16 -28.95 -48.68 -9.41
CA VAL A 16 -27.54 -48.34 -9.14
C VAL A 16 -26.99 -47.43 -10.24
N LEU A 17 -27.29 -47.68 -11.52
CA LEU A 17 -26.87 -46.82 -12.63
C LEU A 17 -27.51 -45.43 -12.58
N THR A 18 -28.78 -45.31 -12.18
CA THR A 18 -29.43 -44.01 -12.00
C THR A 18 -28.95 -43.24 -10.78
N GLY A 19 -28.45 -43.94 -9.75
CA GLY A 19 -27.86 -43.30 -8.57
C GLY A 19 -26.50 -42.66 -8.83
N ILE A 20 -25.74 -43.17 -9.80
CA ILE A 20 -24.41 -42.63 -10.15
C ILE A 20 -24.51 -41.36 -11.01
N ILE A 21 -25.57 -41.21 -11.82
CA ILE A 21 -25.77 -40.04 -12.69
C ILE A 21 -26.39 -38.83 -11.94
N SER A 22 -26.92 -39.05 -10.74
CA SER A 22 -27.60 -38.02 -9.94
C SER A 22 -26.71 -37.35 -8.88
N CYS A 23 -25.43 -37.73 -8.78
CA CYS A 23 -24.54 -37.28 -7.70
C CYS A 23 -23.61 -36.11 -8.06
N ASP A 24 -23.71 -35.53 -9.26
CA ASP A 24 -22.82 -34.42 -9.65
C ASP A 24 -23.05 -33.18 -8.78
N THR A 25 -24.30 -32.86 -8.44
CA THR A 25 -24.68 -31.66 -7.66
C THR A 25 -24.54 -31.78 -6.14
N ILE A 26 -24.19 -32.96 -5.61
CA ILE A 26 -23.95 -33.16 -4.15
C ILE A 26 -22.47 -32.95 -3.79
N LEU A 27 -21.58 -33.08 -4.78
CA LEU A 27 -20.14 -32.92 -4.63
C LEU A 27 -19.67 -31.53 -5.05
N GLU A 28 -20.50 -30.78 -5.78
CA GLU A 28 -20.29 -29.36 -5.99
C GLU A 28 -20.44 -28.64 -4.65
N PRO A 29 -19.40 -27.92 -4.18
CA PRO A 29 -19.50 -27.14 -2.97
C PRO A 29 -20.67 -26.17 -3.09
N ILE A 30 -21.39 -25.97 -1.98
CA ILE A 30 -22.43 -24.94 -1.88
C ILE A 30 -21.79 -23.63 -2.32
N ASP A 31 -22.50 -22.85 -3.15
CA ASP A 31 -22.13 -21.49 -3.54
C ASP A 31 -22.02 -20.61 -2.27
N GLU A 32 -20.86 -20.70 -1.62
CA GLU A 32 -20.44 -19.77 -0.58
C GLU A 32 -20.26 -18.45 -1.32
N ASN A 33 -20.94 -17.38 -0.90
CA ASN A 33 -20.87 -16.03 -1.48
C ASN A 33 -19.44 -15.43 -1.37
N ARG A 34 -18.49 -16.06 -2.03
CA ARG A 34 -17.04 -15.85 -2.06
C ARG A 34 -16.72 -15.71 -3.53
N LEU A 35 -16.15 -14.57 -3.89
CA LEU A 35 -15.69 -14.35 -5.25
C LEU A 35 -14.54 -15.33 -5.52
N ASP A 36 -14.64 -16.11 -6.59
CA ASP A 36 -13.57 -17.01 -7.02
C ASP A 36 -12.46 -16.23 -7.74
N PHE A 37 -11.32 -16.86 -7.94
CA PHE A 37 -10.18 -16.21 -8.59
C PHE A 37 -10.48 -15.83 -10.04
N ASP A 38 -11.25 -16.64 -10.77
CA ASP A 38 -11.63 -16.38 -12.16
C ASP A 38 -12.54 -15.14 -12.28
N PHE A 39 -13.49 -14.96 -11.34
CA PHE A 39 -14.33 -13.76 -11.30
C PHE A 39 -13.50 -12.52 -10.94
N VAL A 40 -12.66 -12.60 -9.92
CA VAL A 40 -11.81 -11.47 -9.51
C VAL A 40 -10.82 -11.08 -10.61
N SER A 41 -10.35 -12.04 -11.40
CA SER A 41 -9.40 -11.81 -12.51
C SER A 41 -10.04 -11.26 -13.78
N SER A 42 -11.37 -11.18 -13.85
CA SER A 42 -12.10 -10.68 -15.03
C SER A 42 -13.02 -9.49 -14.73
N ASP A 43 -13.48 -9.33 -13.49
CA ASP A 43 -14.33 -8.23 -13.05
C ASP A 43 -13.51 -7.00 -12.61
N PRO A 44 -13.65 -5.84 -13.30
CA PRO A 44 -12.91 -4.63 -13.00
C PRO A 44 -12.98 -4.13 -11.55
N ALA A 45 -14.19 -4.15 -10.96
CA ALA A 45 -14.42 -3.62 -9.62
C ALA A 45 -13.81 -4.52 -8.55
N SER A 46 -13.92 -5.83 -8.75
CA SER A 46 -13.35 -6.84 -7.85
C SER A 46 -11.82 -6.80 -7.86
N ALA A 47 -11.21 -6.70 -9.06
CA ALA A 47 -9.76 -6.55 -9.19
C ALA A 47 -9.25 -5.28 -8.52
N GLU A 48 -9.89 -4.13 -8.75
CA GLU A 48 -9.53 -2.88 -8.07
C GLU A 48 -9.69 -3.01 -6.54
N GLY A 49 -10.70 -3.73 -6.08
CA GLY A 49 -10.88 -4.06 -4.66
C GLY A 49 -9.67 -4.77 -4.04
N ILE A 50 -9.00 -5.66 -4.77
CA ILE A 50 -7.77 -6.32 -4.31
C ILE A 50 -6.65 -5.28 -4.12
N LEU A 51 -6.40 -4.43 -5.12
CA LEU A 51 -5.40 -3.34 -5.04
C LEU A 51 -5.67 -2.41 -3.85
N LEU A 52 -6.93 -2.10 -3.57
CA LEU A 52 -7.32 -1.20 -2.48
C LEU A 52 -6.95 -1.73 -1.08
N ASN A 53 -6.70 -3.03 -0.91
CA ASN A 53 -6.13 -3.56 0.35
C ASN A 53 -4.69 -3.07 0.62
N GLY A 54 -3.95 -2.69 -0.43
CA GLY A 54 -2.67 -1.99 -0.25
C GLY A 54 -2.87 -0.58 0.33
N TYR A 55 -3.91 0.13 -0.10
CA TYR A 55 -4.21 1.47 0.41
C TYR A 55 -4.77 1.48 1.84
N SER A 56 -5.48 0.44 2.27
CA SER A 56 -6.12 0.42 3.60
C SER A 56 -5.14 0.38 4.77
N SER A 57 -3.90 -0.05 4.54
CA SER A 57 -2.87 -0.26 5.58
C SER A 57 -1.76 0.80 5.54
N LEU A 58 -2.00 1.93 4.88
CA LEU A 58 -1.07 3.05 4.87
C LEU A 58 -0.91 3.65 6.26
N VAL A 59 0.31 4.10 6.57
CA VAL A 59 0.58 4.76 7.84
C VAL A 59 -0.09 6.14 7.84
N ASP A 60 -1.03 6.31 8.75
CA ASP A 60 -1.72 7.57 8.99
C ASP A 60 -0.85 8.54 9.82
N GLN A 61 -1.17 9.84 9.75
CA GLN A 61 -0.49 10.91 10.49
C GLN A 61 -0.65 10.79 12.02
N PHE A 62 -1.64 10.03 12.50
CA PHE A 62 -1.94 9.87 13.93
C PHE A 62 -1.22 8.66 14.55
N SER A 63 0.09 8.51 14.30
CA SER A 63 0.93 7.44 14.85
C SER A 63 1.41 7.69 16.28
N TYR A 64 1.50 8.97 16.70
CA TYR A 64 1.78 9.40 18.09
C TYR A 64 3.06 8.84 18.71
N ASN A 65 4.02 8.44 17.88
CA ASN A 65 5.32 7.92 18.29
C ASN A 65 6.25 9.03 18.79
N GLU A 66 5.87 10.30 18.65
CA GLU A 66 6.52 11.46 19.30
C GLU A 66 6.52 11.31 20.83
N ALA A 67 5.52 10.60 21.39
CA ALA A 67 5.52 10.28 22.82
C ALA A 67 6.56 9.21 23.22
N ALA A 68 7.28 8.66 22.24
CA ALA A 68 8.43 7.77 22.43
C ALA A 68 9.78 8.49 22.23
N THR A 69 9.77 9.78 21.90
CA THR A 69 10.96 10.62 21.74
C THR A 69 11.05 11.63 22.90
N ASP A 70 12.01 12.56 22.83
CA ASP A 70 12.09 13.70 23.73
C ASP A 70 11.11 14.83 23.40
N ASP A 71 10.32 14.72 22.33
CA ASP A 71 9.37 15.75 21.87
C ASP A 71 8.10 15.80 22.72
N ALA A 72 7.59 14.65 23.16
CA ALA A 72 6.31 14.58 23.86
C ALA A 72 6.25 13.50 24.96
N VAL A 73 5.25 13.60 25.83
CA VAL A 73 4.93 12.61 26.86
C VAL A 73 3.47 12.16 26.77
N ASN A 74 3.23 10.87 27.00
CA ASN A 74 1.88 10.31 27.11
C ASN A 74 1.44 10.18 28.58
N ASN A 75 0.25 10.68 28.89
CA ASN A 75 -0.32 10.66 30.24
C ASN A 75 -0.92 9.28 30.62
N GLN A 76 -1.21 8.42 29.64
CA GLN A 76 -1.74 7.08 29.86
C GLN A 76 -0.61 6.15 30.33
N LEU A 77 -0.76 5.60 31.53
CA LEU A 77 0.28 4.76 32.14
C LEU A 77 0.49 3.44 31.40
N ASN A 78 -0.56 2.89 30.79
CA ASN A 78 -0.53 1.65 30.02
C ASN A 78 -0.24 1.87 28.52
N ASN A 79 0.11 3.09 28.09
CA ASN A 79 0.45 3.36 26.71
C ASN A 79 1.65 2.53 26.27
N ASN A 80 1.60 1.97 25.06
CA ASN A 80 2.62 1.05 24.60
C ASN A 80 4.00 1.71 24.39
N PHE A 81 4.06 2.95 23.88
CA PHE A 81 5.31 3.69 23.73
C PHE A 81 5.93 4.02 25.08
N LYS A 82 5.11 4.35 26.09
CA LYS A 82 5.58 4.55 27.46
C LYS A 82 6.18 3.27 28.05
N ARG A 83 5.51 2.14 27.88
CA ARG A 83 6.02 0.83 28.32
C ARG A 83 7.32 0.46 27.60
N MET A 84 7.41 0.74 26.30
CA MET A 84 8.63 0.58 25.52
C MET A 84 9.79 1.42 26.10
N ALA A 85 9.56 2.71 26.38
CA ALA A 85 10.54 3.60 26.98
C ALA A 85 10.97 3.19 28.41
N LEU A 86 10.12 2.46 29.14
CA LEU A 86 10.43 1.88 30.45
C LEU A 86 11.16 0.53 30.38
N GLY A 87 11.58 0.11 29.19
CA GLY A 87 12.40 -1.08 28.98
C GLY A 87 11.62 -2.37 28.74
N GLU A 88 10.31 -2.28 28.45
CA GLU A 88 9.52 -3.48 28.10
C GLU A 88 9.70 -3.95 26.65
N LEU A 89 10.47 -3.21 25.82
CA LEU A 89 10.73 -3.59 24.43
C LEU A 89 11.35 -4.98 24.32
N ASN A 90 10.67 -5.89 23.64
CA ASN A 90 11.18 -7.22 23.32
C ASN A 90 10.48 -7.79 22.08
N ALA A 91 10.91 -8.96 21.61
CA ALA A 91 10.36 -9.56 20.38
C ALA A 91 8.84 -9.83 20.44
N GLN A 92 8.27 -10.06 21.63
CA GLN A 92 6.82 -10.26 21.82
C GLN A 92 6.08 -8.94 22.04
N PHE A 93 6.77 -7.89 22.48
CA PHE A 93 6.20 -6.57 22.74
C PHE A 93 7.02 -5.50 22.02
N ASN A 94 6.65 -5.26 20.76
CA ASN A 94 7.22 -4.20 19.94
C ASN A 94 6.11 -3.32 19.35
N PRO A 95 5.77 -2.19 19.99
CA PRO A 95 4.72 -1.30 19.49
C PRO A 95 5.11 -0.47 18.26
N THR A 96 6.38 -0.48 17.86
CA THR A 96 6.83 0.12 16.59
C THR A 96 6.89 -0.90 15.45
N SER A 97 6.54 -2.16 15.71
CA SER A 97 6.56 -3.22 14.70
C SER A 97 5.65 -2.90 13.53
N ARG A 98 6.20 -3.05 12.33
CA ARG A 98 5.47 -2.94 11.06
C ARG A 98 5.43 -4.24 10.28
N TRP A 99 5.69 -5.38 10.93
CA TRP A 99 5.85 -6.68 10.27
C TRP A 99 4.60 -7.12 9.50
N ASN A 100 3.41 -6.78 10.02
CA ASN A 100 2.13 -7.12 9.40
C ASN A 100 1.90 -6.43 8.04
N ASN A 101 2.74 -5.47 7.64
CA ASN A 101 2.68 -4.91 6.28
C ASN A 101 2.94 -5.96 5.19
N TYR A 102 3.51 -7.13 5.52
CA TYR A 102 3.59 -8.25 4.58
C TYR A 102 2.21 -8.73 4.11
N GLU A 103 1.15 -8.53 4.89
CA GLU A 103 -0.22 -8.81 4.43
C GLU A 103 -0.59 -7.93 3.22
N SER A 104 -0.32 -6.63 3.30
CA SER A 104 -0.53 -5.71 2.17
C SER A 104 0.40 -6.00 1.00
N VAL A 105 1.65 -6.41 1.25
CA VAL A 105 2.55 -6.90 0.18
C VAL A 105 1.94 -8.08 -0.56
N LEU A 106 1.40 -9.07 0.16
CA LEU A 106 0.77 -10.23 -0.45
C LEU A 106 -0.48 -9.85 -1.25
N TRP A 107 -1.34 -8.97 -0.72
CA TRP A 107 -2.50 -8.48 -1.49
C TRP A 107 -2.09 -7.77 -2.77
N VAL A 108 -1.05 -6.93 -2.72
CA VAL A 108 -0.52 -6.24 -3.89
C VAL A 108 0.12 -7.22 -4.88
N ASN A 109 0.85 -8.23 -4.42
CA ASN A 109 1.40 -9.27 -5.30
C ASN A 109 0.29 -10.08 -5.97
N LYS A 110 -0.79 -10.39 -5.24
CA LYS A 110 -1.96 -11.07 -5.82
C LYS A 110 -2.60 -10.23 -6.93
N PHE A 111 -2.67 -8.91 -6.74
CA PHE A 111 -3.15 -7.99 -7.76
C PHE A 111 -2.21 -7.93 -8.97
N LEU A 112 -0.89 -7.90 -8.76
CA LEU A 112 0.08 -7.94 -9.86
C LEU A 112 -0.06 -9.21 -10.70
N GLU A 113 -0.24 -10.38 -10.07
CA GLU A 113 -0.55 -11.63 -10.80
C GLU A 113 -1.81 -11.51 -11.65
N ILE A 114 -2.88 -10.90 -11.11
CA ILE A 114 -4.13 -10.66 -11.85
C ILE A 114 -3.91 -9.72 -13.05
N ILE A 115 -3.15 -8.65 -12.84
CA ILE A 115 -2.81 -7.68 -13.90
C ILE A 115 -2.01 -8.35 -15.03
N GLU A 116 -1.05 -9.21 -14.69
CA GLU A 116 -0.21 -9.91 -15.66
C GLU A 116 -0.99 -10.88 -16.56
N LEU A 117 -2.14 -11.39 -16.11
CA LEU A 117 -3.02 -12.21 -16.95
C LEU A 117 -3.62 -11.43 -18.12
N GLY A 118 -3.83 -10.12 -17.96
CA GLY A 118 -4.36 -9.26 -19.03
C GLY A 118 -5.83 -9.52 -19.40
N GLU A 119 -6.61 -10.16 -18.53
CA GLU A 119 -7.98 -10.60 -18.82
C GLU A 119 -9.07 -9.57 -18.46
N ILE A 120 -8.73 -8.56 -17.67
CA ILE A 120 -9.67 -7.52 -17.22
C ILE A 120 -9.95 -6.51 -18.33
N VAL A 121 -11.23 -6.15 -18.48
CA VAL A 121 -11.71 -5.15 -19.42
C VAL A 121 -12.40 -4.01 -18.66
N TRP A 122 -11.65 -2.97 -18.29
CA TRP A 122 -12.18 -1.73 -17.69
C TRP A 122 -12.93 -0.87 -18.70
N SER A 123 -12.51 -0.90 -19.96
CA SER A 123 -13.14 -0.13 -21.03
C SER A 123 -13.15 -0.89 -22.34
N ARG A 124 -14.19 -0.64 -23.15
CA ARG A 124 -14.26 -1.13 -24.54
C ARG A 124 -13.36 -0.36 -25.49
N ASN A 125 -12.90 0.83 -25.08
CA ASN A 125 -11.89 1.58 -25.82
C ASN A 125 -10.51 1.04 -25.41
N GLU A 126 -9.76 0.57 -26.40
CA GLU A 126 -8.45 -0.07 -26.20
C GLU A 126 -7.43 0.87 -25.53
N GLU A 127 -7.36 2.15 -25.93
CA GLU A 127 -6.46 3.13 -25.33
C GLU A 127 -6.77 3.35 -23.84
N ILE A 128 -8.06 3.52 -23.52
CA ILE A 128 -8.50 3.71 -22.13
C ILE A 128 -8.16 2.47 -21.31
N ASN A 129 -8.42 1.27 -21.86
CA ASN A 129 -8.16 0.01 -21.17
C ASN A 129 -6.66 -0.20 -20.89
N GLU A 130 -5.81 0.10 -21.87
CA GLU A 130 -4.35 0.05 -21.73
C GLU A 130 -3.87 1.03 -20.65
N MET A 131 -4.35 2.27 -20.66
CA MET A 131 -3.98 3.25 -19.63
C MET A 131 -4.47 2.87 -18.22
N PHE A 132 -5.59 2.14 -18.10
CA PHE A 132 -6.01 1.56 -16.83
C PHE A 132 -5.00 0.49 -16.36
N TYR A 133 -4.58 -0.43 -17.22
CA TYR A 133 -3.53 -1.40 -16.91
C TYR A 133 -2.26 -0.69 -16.43
N MET A 134 -1.76 0.29 -17.19
CA MET A 134 -0.56 1.05 -16.83
C MET A 134 -0.69 1.70 -15.45
N ARG A 135 -1.80 2.43 -15.21
CA ARG A 135 -2.00 3.11 -13.92
C ARG A 135 -2.05 2.11 -12.77
N MET A 136 -2.88 1.07 -12.87
CA MET A 136 -3.08 0.12 -11.78
C MET A 136 -1.83 -0.70 -11.48
N GLU A 137 -1.09 -1.12 -12.51
CA GLU A 137 0.19 -1.81 -12.34
C GLU A 137 1.22 -0.88 -11.68
N GLY A 138 1.31 0.37 -12.13
CA GLY A 138 2.20 1.36 -11.52
C GLY A 138 1.86 1.68 -10.06
N GLU A 139 0.58 1.79 -9.73
CA GLU A 139 0.12 1.95 -8.35
C GLU A 139 0.50 0.74 -7.49
N ALA A 140 0.36 -0.47 -8.02
CA ALA A 140 0.70 -1.71 -7.34
C ALA A 140 2.21 -1.80 -7.02
N TYR A 141 3.09 -1.55 -7.99
CA TYR A 141 4.54 -1.52 -7.73
C TYR A 141 4.90 -0.51 -6.64
N ALA A 142 4.35 0.70 -6.71
CA ALA A 142 4.62 1.73 -5.71
C ALA A 142 4.10 1.37 -4.30
N LEU A 143 2.95 0.71 -4.19
CA LEU A 143 2.44 0.22 -2.91
C LEU A 143 3.30 -0.92 -2.36
N ARG A 144 3.73 -1.86 -3.21
CA ARG A 144 4.64 -2.94 -2.81
C ARG A 144 5.94 -2.38 -2.25
N ALA A 145 6.54 -1.42 -2.95
CA ALA A 145 7.72 -0.69 -2.51
C ALA A 145 7.48 0.01 -1.16
N LEU A 146 6.36 0.73 -1.02
CA LEU A 146 6.04 1.47 0.20
C LEU A 146 5.87 0.56 1.42
N HIS A 147 5.16 -0.57 1.28
CA HIS A 147 5.01 -1.52 2.38
C HIS A 147 6.34 -2.19 2.76
N HIS A 148 7.17 -2.57 1.78
CA HIS A 148 8.53 -3.04 2.09
C HIS A 148 9.36 -1.97 2.78
N PHE A 149 9.23 -0.71 2.38
CA PHE A 149 9.90 0.40 3.05
C PHE A 149 9.45 0.55 4.51
N TYR A 150 8.15 0.46 4.79
CA TYR A 150 7.64 0.48 6.16
C TYR A 150 8.21 -0.64 7.02
N ILE A 151 8.36 -1.85 6.47
CA ILE A 151 8.95 -2.99 7.18
C ILE A 151 10.44 -2.74 7.41
N LEU A 152 11.16 -2.27 6.39
CA LEU A 152 12.58 -1.93 6.48
C LEU A 152 12.84 -0.85 7.55
N GLN A 153 11.99 0.18 7.63
CA GLN A 153 12.09 1.22 8.65
C GLN A 153 12.01 0.68 10.08
N ALA A 154 11.16 -0.33 10.32
CA ALA A 154 10.95 -0.87 11.66
C ALA A 154 11.90 -2.03 12.03
N HIS A 155 12.40 -2.77 11.05
CA HIS A 155 13.07 -4.06 11.27
C HIS A 155 14.46 -4.19 10.62
N GLY A 156 14.87 -3.24 9.78
CA GLY A 156 16.23 -3.16 9.25
C GLY A 156 17.23 -2.85 10.36
N GLY A 157 18.42 -3.45 10.30
CA GLY A 157 19.46 -3.22 11.30
C GLY A 157 20.50 -4.33 11.37
N VAL A 158 21.45 -4.15 12.30
CA VAL A 158 22.55 -5.10 12.49
C VAL A 158 22.02 -6.41 13.07
N GLY A 159 22.18 -7.49 12.32
CA GLY A 159 21.78 -8.84 12.72
C GLY A 159 22.74 -9.46 13.74
N THR A 160 22.42 -10.68 14.20
CA THR A 160 23.29 -11.44 15.11
C THR A 160 24.63 -11.83 14.48
N SER A 161 24.73 -11.82 13.15
CA SER A 161 25.99 -12.01 12.41
C SER A 161 26.91 -10.78 12.44
N GLY A 162 26.41 -9.62 12.90
CA GLY A 162 27.12 -8.34 12.81
C GLY A 162 26.95 -7.62 11.46
N GLU A 163 26.24 -8.21 10.52
CA GLU A 163 25.94 -7.61 9.21
C GLU A 163 24.72 -6.70 9.28
N LEU A 164 24.73 -5.63 8.49
CA LEU A 164 23.57 -4.74 8.33
C LEU A 164 22.55 -5.39 7.40
N LEU A 165 21.48 -5.93 7.98
CA LEU A 165 20.44 -6.67 7.26
C LEU A 165 19.23 -5.79 6.98
N GLY A 166 18.62 -6.01 5.81
CA GLY A 166 17.35 -5.42 5.44
C GLY A 166 16.21 -6.36 5.83
N VAL A 167 15.28 -6.63 4.93
CA VAL A 167 14.11 -7.49 5.21
C VAL A 167 13.91 -8.49 4.08
N PRO A 168 13.11 -9.55 4.25
CA PRO A 168 12.68 -10.37 3.12
C PRO A 168 11.94 -9.50 2.09
N TYR A 169 12.28 -9.65 0.81
CA TYR A 169 11.61 -8.93 -0.27
C TYR A 169 10.72 -9.91 -1.04
N LEU A 170 9.40 -9.79 -0.90
CA LEU A 170 8.44 -10.71 -1.50
C LEU A 170 7.85 -10.09 -2.77
N THR A 171 8.10 -10.70 -3.92
CA THR A 171 7.63 -10.23 -5.23
C THR A 171 6.47 -11.04 -5.79
N GLU A 172 6.12 -12.15 -5.16
CA GLU A 172 5.09 -13.10 -5.62
C GLU A 172 4.04 -13.30 -4.53
N PHE A 173 2.84 -13.74 -4.90
CA PHE A 173 1.86 -14.18 -3.91
C PHE A 173 2.26 -15.54 -3.37
N ILE A 174 2.26 -15.68 -2.05
CA ILE A 174 2.54 -16.95 -1.39
C ILE A 174 1.22 -17.51 -0.88
N GLU A 175 0.80 -18.63 -1.47
CA GLU A 175 -0.40 -19.35 -1.05
C GLU A 175 -0.28 -19.87 0.40
N SER A 176 -1.41 -20.26 0.98
CA SER A 176 -1.47 -20.66 2.40
C SER A 176 -0.57 -21.84 2.79
N ASP A 177 -0.20 -22.69 1.83
CA ASP A 177 0.71 -23.83 1.97
C ASP A 177 2.10 -23.57 1.36
N GLY A 178 2.37 -22.33 0.94
CA GLY A 178 3.63 -21.90 0.33
C GLY A 178 4.78 -21.73 1.33
N ASP A 179 5.97 -21.45 0.80
CA ASP A 179 7.18 -21.26 1.60
C ASP A 179 7.41 -19.80 1.97
N PHE A 180 7.21 -19.48 3.24
CA PHE A 180 7.48 -18.16 3.80
C PHE A 180 8.93 -17.98 4.29
N ASN A 181 9.80 -18.99 4.16
CA ASN A 181 11.19 -18.94 4.61
C ASN A 181 12.12 -18.18 3.64
N THR A 182 11.68 -17.01 3.19
CA THR A 182 12.50 -16.12 2.37
C THR A 182 13.58 -15.47 3.25
N PRO A 183 14.88 -15.64 2.93
CA PRO A 183 15.95 -15.03 3.72
C PRO A 183 15.90 -13.50 3.63
N ARG A 184 16.39 -12.84 4.68
CA ARG A 184 16.59 -11.39 4.67
C ARG A 184 17.67 -11.05 3.65
N LEU A 185 17.40 -10.04 2.82
CA LEU A 185 18.44 -9.42 2.02
C LEU A 185 19.39 -8.58 2.90
N SER A 186 20.52 -8.16 2.34
CA SER A 186 21.30 -7.07 2.94
C SER A 186 20.44 -5.80 2.97
N PHE A 187 20.80 -4.86 3.84
CA PHE A 187 20.08 -3.59 3.92
C PHE A 187 20.12 -2.84 2.58
N GLU A 188 21.30 -2.75 1.98
CA GLU A 188 21.50 -2.11 0.67
C GLU A 188 20.67 -2.80 -0.43
N ALA A 189 20.73 -4.13 -0.54
CA ALA A 189 19.94 -4.85 -1.56
C ALA A 189 18.42 -4.70 -1.36
N THR A 190 17.97 -4.53 -0.11
CA THR A 190 16.55 -4.22 0.15
C THR A 190 16.19 -2.81 -0.34
N VAL A 191 17.07 -1.83 -0.08
CA VAL A 191 16.87 -0.44 -0.57
C VAL A 191 16.83 -0.42 -2.09
N GLU A 192 17.75 -1.12 -2.76
CA GLU A 192 17.80 -1.24 -4.22
C GLU A 192 16.53 -1.90 -4.79
N ALA A 193 16.02 -2.96 -4.15
CA ALA A 193 14.78 -3.61 -4.55
C ALA A 193 13.57 -2.67 -4.43
N ILE A 194 13.47 -1.89 -3.34
CA ILE A 194 12.40 -0.90 -3.18
C ILE A 194 12.53 0.21 -4.23
N MET A 195 13.75 0.68 -4.53
CA MET A 195 13.97 1.67 -5.60
C MET A 195 13.54 1.14 -6.96
N ALA A 196 13.81 -0.13 -7.27
CA ALA A 196 13.44 -0.76 -8.52
C ALA A 196 11.91 -0.81 -8.73
N ASP A 197 11.14 -1.14 -7.68
CA ASP A 197 9.67 -1.09 -7.75
C ASP A 197 9.16 0.36 -7.90
N PHE A 198 9.79 1.33 -7.24
CA PHE A 198 9.45 2.74 -7.47
C PHE A 198 9.79 3.20 -8.89
N ASP A 199 10.89 2.73 -9.49
CA ASP A 199 11.24 3.02 -10.88
C ASP A 199 10.25 2.38 -11.86
N ALA A 200 9.83 1.14 -11.60
CA ALA A 200 8.77 0.47 -12.37
C ALA A 200 7.45 1.27 -12.29
N ALA A 201 7.09 1.77 -11.11
CA ALA A 201 5.92 2.63 -10.94
C ALA A 201 6.05 3.95 -11.74
N LEU A 202 7.20 4.60 -11.71
CA LEU A 202 7.44 5.86 -12.44
C LEU A 202 7.43 5.71 -13.96
N ALA A 203 7.75 4.52 -14.46
CA ALA A 203 7.65 4.21 -15.88
C ALA A 203 6.19 4.17 -16.38
N LEU A 204 5.23 4.00 -15.46
CA LEU A 204 3.82 3.79 -15.78
C LEU A 204 2.93 4.94 -15.29
N LEU A 205 3.20 5.55 -14.15
CA LEU A 205 2.29 6.54 -13.55
C LEU A 205 2.43 7.94 -14.19
N PRO A 206 1.32 8.68 -14.34
CA PRO A 206 1.41 10.11 -14.61
C PRO A 206 2.04 10.82 -13.39
N THR A 207 2.73 11.94 -13.63
CA THR A 207 3.33 12.73 -12.55
C THR A 207 2.25 13.20 -11.57
N ASP A 208 1.15 13.73 -12.11
CA ASP A 208 -0.02 14.19 -11.36
C ASP A 208 -1.31 13.85 -12.11
N TYR A 209 -2.37 13.55 -11.36
CA TYR A 209 -3.72 13.39 -11.89
C TYR A 209 -4.36 14.76 -12.15
N SER A 210 -4.18 15.28 -13.35
CA SER A 210 -4.58 16.64 -13.74
C SER A 210 -5.31 16.68 -15.08
N ALA A 211 -6.08 17.76 -15.29
CA ALA A 211 -6.71 18.07 -16.57
C ALA A 211 -5.87 19.03 -17.44
N ASP A 212 -4.58 19.21 -17.11
CA ASP A 212 -3.67 20.04 -17.88
C ASP A 212 -2.95 19.20 -18.93
N GLN A 213 -3.33 19.39 -20.20
CA GLN A 213 -2.73 18.67 -21.32
C GLN A 213 -1.22 18.92 -21.44
N SER A 214 -0.73 20.09 -21.01
CA SER A 214 0.69 20.41 -21.07
C SER A 214 1.53 19.67 -20.02
N ALA A 215 0.88 19.15 -18.97
CA ALA A 215 1.51 18.39 -17.91
C ALA A 215 1.54 16.86 -18.17
N VAL A 216 1.00 16.39 -19.29
CA VAL A 216 0.94 14.96 -19.65
C VAL A 216 2.35 14.43 -19.95
N ASN A 217 2.76 13.41 -19.20
CA ASN A 217 4.03 12.70 -19.38
C ASN A 217 4.17 12.15 -20.81
N SER A 218 5.39 12.10 -21.33
CA SER A 218 5.69 11.66 -22.70
C SER A 218 5.12 10.28 -23.05
N ILE A 219 5.08 9.36 -22.09
CA ILE A 219 4.51 8.01 -22.26
C ILE A 219 3.02 8.03 -22.62
N TYR A 220 2.31 9.09 -22.25
CA TYR A 220 0.87 9.23 -22.49
C TYR A 220 0.52 10.14 -23.67
N GLN A 221 1.49 10.85 -24.25
CA GLN A 221 1.24 11.79 -25.37
C GLN A 221 0.81 11.09 -26.67
N GLN A 222 0.91 9.77 -26.73
CA GLN A 222 0.45 8.96 -27.84
C GLN A 222 -1.06 8.69 -27.84
N TYR A 223 -1.73 8.83 -26.69
CA TYR A 223 -3.16 8.57 -26.56
C TYR A 223 -3.98 9.84 -26.78
N ASP A 224 -5.25 9.68 -27.17
CA ASP A 224 -6.18 10.81 -27.21
C ASP A 224 -6.36 11.42 -25.81
N PHE A 225 -6.38 12.75 -25.72
CA PHE A 225 -6.40 13.43 -24.42
C PHE A 225 -7.71 13.21 -23.65
N ASP A 226 -8.85 13.11 -24.35
CA ASP A 226 -10.13 12.84 -23.68
C ASP A 226 -10.14 11.41 -23.11
N ASN A 227 -9.53 10.45 -23.83
CA ASN A 227 -9.32 9.09 -23.33
C ASN A 227 -8.37 9.07 -22.11
N TYR A 228 -7.28 9.86 -22.16
CA TYR A 228 -6.34 9.99 -21.04
C TYR A 228 -7.04 10.49 -19.77
N LEU A 229 -7.93 11.48 -19.88
CA LEU A 229 -8.67 12.01 -18.72
C LEU A 229 -9.57 10.95 -18.07
N VAL A 230 -10.06 9.96 -18.82
CA VAL A 230 -10.86 8.87 -18.24
C VAL A 230 -10.02 7.95 -17.35
N ALA A 231 -8.78 7.66 -17.74
CA ALA A 231 -7.90 6.73 -17.03
C ALA A 231 -7.01 7.42 -15.98
N ASN A 232 -6.64 8.68 -16.21
CA ASN A 232 -5.62 9.44 -15.46
C ASN A 232 -6.06 10.88 -15.11
N GLY A 233 -7.37 11.15 -15.15
CA GLY A 233 -7.93 12.46 -14.83
C GLY A 233 -7.93 12.80 -13.33
N PRO A 234 -8.37 14.02 -12.98
CA PRO A 234 -8.32 14.54 -11.62
C PRO A 234 -9.18 13.79 -10.59
N ASP A 235 -10.08 12.90 -11.01
CA ASP A 235 -10.88 12.09 -10.09
C ASP A 235 -10.03 11.04 -9.34
N TYR A 236 -8.85 10.70 -9.86
CA TYR A 236 -7.90 9.79 -9.21
C TYR A 236 -6.95 10.50 -8.24
N ASN A 237 -7.17 11.78 -7.94
CA ASN A 237 -6.41 12.46 -6.89
C ASN A 237 -6.49 11.68 -5.57
N LEU A 238 -5.39 11.69 -4.81
CA LEU A 238 -5.14 10.87 -3.61
C LEU A 238 -4.78 9.40 -3.86
N ARG A 239 -4.86 8.91 -5.10
CA ARG A 239 -4.18 7.67 -5.49
C ARG A 239 -2.68 7.93 -5.67
N MET A 240 -1.90 6.87 -5.69
CA MET A 240 -0.46 6.94 -5.93
C MET A 240 -0.19 7.56 -7.30
N SER A 241 0.65 8.59 -7.33
CA SER A 241 1.09 9.29 -8.54
C SER A 241 2.60 9.32 -8.62
N GLY A 242 3.15 9.64 -9.79
CA GLY A 242 4.59 9.76 -9.97
C GLY A 242 5.23 10.79 -9.02
N ARG A 243 4.54 11.89 -8.71
CA ARG A 243 5.01 12.88 -7.71
C ARG A 243 5.18 12.24 -6.33
N ILE A 244 4.21 11.45 -5.88
CA ILE A 244 4.26 10.77 -4.59
C ILE A 244 5.41 9.77 -4.58
N VAL A 245 5.56 9.00 -5.65
CA VAL A 245 6.65 8.01 -5.79
C VAL A 245 8.02 8.68 -5.71
N LYS A 246 8.25 9.79 -6.43
CA LYS A 246 9.52 10.54 -6.33
C LYS A 246 9.81 11.05 -4.92
N ALA A 247 8.78 11.55 -4.22
CA ALA A 247 8.93 11.96 -2.83
C ALA A 247 9.29 10.78 -1.90
N LEU A 248 8.73 9.59 -2.16
CA LEU A 248 9.04 8.37 -1.43
C LEU A 248 10.46 7.86 -1.73
N LYS A 249 10.91 7.90 -3.00
CA LYS A 249 12.30 7.60 -3.38
C LYS A 249 13.29 8.50 -2.64
N ALA A 250 13.05 9.82 -2.63
CA ALA A 250 13.88 10.76 -1.88
C ALA A 250 13.95 10.41 -0.38
N ARG A 251 12.80 10.05 0.21
CA ARG A 251 12.71 9.65 1.63
C ARG A 251 13.46 8.34 1.92
N LEU A 252 13.34 7.34 1.04
CA LEU A 252 14.06 6.08 1.15
C LEU A 252 15.57 6.28 1.04
N ALA A 253 16.03 7.05 0.06
CA ALA A 253 17.45 7.34 -0.11
C ALA A 253 18.02 8.06 1.12
N LEU A 254 17.30 9.05 1.66
CA LEU A 254 17.71 9.76 2.87
C LEU A 254 17.77 8.82 4.08
N PHE A 255 16.79 7.92 4.20
CA PHE A 255 16.77 6.90 5.24
C PHE A 255 18.00 5.98 5.13
N ALA A 256 18.32 5.50 3.93
CA ALA A 256 19.47 4.64 3.69
C ALA A 256 20.81 5.35 3.95
N ALA A 257 20.91 6.64 3.61
CA ALA A 257 22.10 7.45 3.81
C ALA A 257 22.46 7.71 5.28
N SER A 258 21.49 7.55 6.20
CA SER A 258 21.64 7.88 7.62
C SER A 258 22.85 7.17 8.26
N PRO A 259 23.54 7.81 9.23
CA PRO A 259 24.61 7.19 10.01
C PRO A 259 24.18 5.92 10.77
N SER A 260 22.88 5.74 11.00
CA SER A 260 22.33 4.53 11.61
C SER A 260 22.34 3.32 10.67
N PHE A 261 22.55 3.52 9.37
CA PHE A 261 22.53 2.48 8.34
C PHE A 261 23.81 2.52 7.50
N LEU A 262 23.74 2.97 6.23
CA LEU A 262 24.88 2.90 5.31
C LEU A 262 25.91 4.02 5.53
N ASN A 263 25.48 5.15 6.11
CA ASN A 263 26.34 6.33 6.30
C ASN A 263 27.08 6.74 5.01
N ASP A 264 26.39 6.67 3.87
CA ASP A 264 26.97 6.75 2.54
C ASP A 264 26.60 8.05 1.81
N GLN A 265 27.60 8.73 1.26
CA GLN A 265 27.42 10.01 0.55
C GLN A 265 26.70 9.85 -0.79
N GLY A 266 26.83 8.69 -1.45
CA GLY A 266 26.09 8.38 -2.67
C GLY A 266 24.59 8.42 -2.44
N TYR A 267 24.10 7.80 -1.35
CA TYR A 267 22.69 7.85 -0.98
C TYR A 267 22.19 9.25 -0.60
N TYR A 268 23.03 10.09 0.02
CA TYR A 268 22.68 11.51 0.22
C TYR A 268 22.50 12.26 -1.10
N ASN A 269 23.36 11.98 -2.09
CA ASN A 269 23.25 12.59 -3.41
C ASN A 269 21.97 12.13 -4.13
N ILE A 270 21.64 10.84 -4.07
CA ILE A 270 20.39 10.30 -4.62
C ILE A 270 19.18 11.00 -3.97
N ALA A 271 19.16 11.10 -2.64
CA ALA A 271 18.07 11.77 -1.93
C ALA A 271 17.88 13.23 -2.38
N ALA A 272 18.98 13.97 -2.54
CA ALA A 272 18.95 15.35 -3.01
C ALA A 272 18.46 15.45 -4.47
N THR A 273 18.92 14.56 -5.35
CA THR A 273 18.49 14.51 -6.76
C THR A 273 17.00 14.23 -6.86
N GLU A 274 16.50 13.17 -6.23
CA GLU A 274 15.08 12.79 -6.25
C GLU A 274 14.18 13.89 -5.66
N ALA A 275 14.58 14.50 -4.54
CA ALA A 275 13.86 15.63 -3.95
C ALA A 275 13.84 16.86 -4.87
N SER A 276 14.95 17.12 -5.58
CA SER A 276 15.03 18.25 -6.50
C SER A 276 14.06 18.11 -7.67
N GLU A 277 13.79 16.89 -8.15
CA GLU A 277 12.82 16.67 -9.22
C GLU A 277 11.42 17.11 -8.79
N VAL A 278 11.02 16.80 -7.56
CA VAL A 278 9.73 17.24 -7.01
C VAL A 278 9.71 18.77 -6.84
N LEU A 279 10.75 19.36 -6.25
CA LEU A 279 10.84 20.82 -6.05
C LEU A 279 10.85 21.60 -7.36
N ASN A 280 11.50 21.09 -8.40
CA ASN A 280 11.59 21.77 -9.69
C ASN A 280 10.21 21.91 -10.37
N THR A 281 9.27 21.00 -10.09
CA THR A 281 7.90 21.08 -10.65
C THR A 281 7.12 22.31 -10.16
N ILE A 282 7.52 22.90 -9.03
CA ILE A 282 6.90 24.12 -8.49
C ILE A 282 7.77 25.37 -8.74
N GLY A 283 8.85 25.25 -9.52
CA GLY A 283 9.80 26.36 -9.72
C GLY A 283 10.79 26.51 -8.55
N GLY A 284 11.10 25.41 -7.85
CA GLY A 284 12.06 25.37 -6.76
C GLY A 284 11.54 25.99 -5.48
N VAL A 285 12.44 26.46 -4.61
CA VAL A 285 12.11 27.03 -3.29
C VAL A 285 11.17 28.23 -3.39
N SER A 286 11.23 29.02 -4.46
CA SER A 286 10.31 30.13 -4.70
C SER A 286 8.86 29.71 -4.95
N GLY A 287 8.64 28.43 -5.25
CA GLY A 287 7.31 27.83 -5.44
C GLY A 287 6.63 27.36 -4.16
N LEU A 288 7.33 27.39 -3.01
CA LEU A 288 6.73 27.00 -1.74
C LEU A 288 5.60 27.98 -1.39
N ALA A 289 4.51 27.42 -0.86
CA ALA A 289 3.34 28.20 -0.54
C ALA A 289 3.67 29.23 0.55
N SER A 290 3.23 30.47 0.38
CA SER A 290 3.49 31.55 1.37
C SER A 290 2.76 31.33 2.69
N ASN A 291 1.71 30.48 2.67
CA ASN A 291 0.94 30.00 3.81
C ASN A 291 1.34 28.56 4.21
N GLY A 292 2.54 28.12 3.82
CA GLY A 292 3.08 26.81 4.20
C GLY A 292 3.13 26.61 5.71
N LEU A 293 3.23 25.34 6.13
CA LEU A 293 3.26 24.89 7.53
C LEU A 293 1.93 24.98 8.31
N ASP A 294 0.86 25.48 7.71
CA ASP A 294 -0.48 25.52 8.34
C ASP A 294 -1.31 24.29 7.97
N TYR A 295 -1.03 23.15 8.62
CA TYR A 295 -1.67 21.86 8.35
C TYR A 295 -2.91 21.57 9.21
N TYR A 296 -3.19 22.40 10.22
CA TYR A 296 -4.27 22.19 11.19
C TYR A 296 -5.52 23.04 10.90
N LYS A 297 -5.84 23.19 9.61
CA LYS A 297 -7.00 23.92 9.10
C LYS A 297 -7.85 23.05 8.18
N THR A 298 -9.03 23.55 7.80
CA THR A 298 -9.83 22.91 6.75
C THR A 298 -9.06 22.93 5.44
N TYR A 299 -8.92 21.76 4.82
CA TYR A 299 -8.22 21.63 3.54
C TYR A 299 -8.91 22.45 2.44
N ASP A 300 -8.13 23.23 1.69
CA ASP A 300 -8.52 23.90 0.47
C ASP A 300 -7.51 23.55 -0.64
N ARG A 301 -8.01 22.94 -1.72
CA ARG A 301 -7.19 22.54 -2.86
C ARG A 301 -6.44 23.70 -3.50
N ASN A 302 -6.96 24.93 -3.42
CA ASN A 302 -6.35 26.10 -4.03
C ASN A 302 -5.27 26.72 -3.15
N ASP A 303 -5.36 26.53 -1.83
CA ASP A 303 -4.48 27.18 -0.85
C ASP A 303 -3.49 26.22 -0.17
N ASP A 304 -3.64 24.89 -0.31
CA ASP A 304 -2.79 23.87 0.33
C ASP A 304 -1.79 23.22 -0.64
N ALA A 305 -1.01 24.06 -1.32
CA ALA A 305 -0.09 23.64 -2.37
C ALA A 305 1.12 22.81 -1.88
N GLU A 306 1.38 22.76 -0.56
CA GLU A 306 2.48 21.96 0.01
C GLU A 306 2.13 20.47 0.18
N MET A 307 0.84 20.12 0.13
CA MET A 307 0.40 18.75 0.41
C MET A 307 0.72 17.85 -0.79
N ILE A 308 1.70 16.96 -0.64
CA ILE A 308 2.04 15.96 -1.66
C ILE A 308 1.03 14.80 -1.64
N TRP A 309 0.65 14.31 -0.45
CA TRP A 309 -0.29 13.21 -0.29
C TRP A 309 -1.00 13.26 1.06
N ARG A 310 -2.28 12.88 1.08
CA ARG A 310 -3.12 12.85 2.30
C ARG A 310 -4.22 11.82 2.19
N GLY A 311 -4.81 11.46 3.33
CA GLY A 311 -6.06 10.69 3.37
C GLY A 311 -7.26 11.48 2.85
N SER A 312 -8.35 10.78 2.52
CA SER A 312 -9.62 11.38 2.09
C SER A 312 -10.28 12.19 3.21
N ILE A 313 -10.95 13.29 2.87
CA ILE A 313 -11.75 14.05 3.83
C ILE A 313 -12.99 13.23 4.17
N GLN A 314 -13.21 12.94 5.44
CA GLN A 314 -14.37 12.20 5.89
C GLN A 314 -15.63 13.09 5.85
N ASN A 315 -16.72 12.57 5.28
CA ASN A 315 -18.01 13.28 5.23
C ASN A 315 -18.59 13.59 6.62
N ASN A 316 -18.21 12.81 7.63
CA ASN A 316 -18.59 13.01 9.03
C ASN A 316 -17.32 13.06 9.89
N PRO A 317 -16.76 14.25 10.16
CA PRO A 317 -15.56 14.34 10.99
C PRO A 317 -15.85 13.82 12.40
N ALA A 318 -15.04 12.86 12.84
CA ALA A 318 -15.12 12.30 14.18
C ALA A 318 -14.23 13.10 15.14
N SER A 319 -14.79 13.63 16.23
CA SER A 319 -14.05 14.39 17.24
C SER A 319 -13.20 13.52 18.18
N GLY A 320 -12.92 12.27 17.78
CA GLY A 320 -12.25 11.27 18.62
C GLY A 320 -10.80 11.66 18.92
N ILE A 321 -10.11 12.19 17.92
CA ILE A 321 -8.73 12.65 18.06
C ILE A 321 -8.67 13.90 18.95
N GLU A 322 -9.53 14.88 18.69
CA GLU A 322 -9.66 16.11 19.47
C GLU A 322 -9.97 15.79 20.94
N LYS A 323 -10.91 14.88 21.20
CA LYS A 323 -11.24 14.46 22.57
C LYS A 323 -10.06 13.78 23.26
N ARG A 324 -9.23 13.01 22.54
CA ARG A 324 -8.02 12.41 23.12
C ARG A 324 -6.94 13.44 23.40
N MET A 325 -6.69 14.35 22.46
CA MET A 325 -5.53 15.24 22.48
C MET A 325 -5.77 16.56 23.21
N PHE A 326 -6.96 17.15 23.10
CA PHE A 326 -7.24 18.44 23.72
C PHE A 326 -7.12 18.41 25.25
N PRO A 327 -6.77 19.54 25.88
CA PRO A 327 -6.67 19.60 27.32
C PRO A 327 -8.05 19.46 27.99
N PRO A 328 -8.09 19.03 29.27
CA PRO A 328 -9.32 18.93 30.04
C PRO A 328 -10.13 20.23 30.13
N SER A 329 -9.48 21.39 30.01
CA SER A 329 -10.14 22.71 30.02
C SER A 329 -11.11 22.92 28.85
N VAL A 330 -10.98 22.18 27.75
CA VAL A 330 -11.87 22.23 26.59
C VAL A 330 -12.52 20.87 26.29
N ASN A 331 -12.70 20.05 27.34
CA ASN A 331 -13.34 18.72 27.29
C ASN A 331 -12.54 17.61 26.57
N GLY A 332 -11.20 17.70 26.52
CA GLY A 332 -10.36 16.59 26.08
C GLY A 332 -9.64 15.85 27.23
N ASN A 333 -8.85 14.84 26.89
CA ASN A 333 -8.14 13.97 27.85
C ASN A 333 -6.66 14.37 28.06
N GLY A 334 -6.12 15.29 27.25
CA GLY A 334 -4.72 15.71 27.29
C GLY A 334 -3.76 14.53 27.15
N GLU A 335 -4.07 13.56 26.27
CA GLU A 335 -3.37 12.27 26.22
C GLU A 335 -1.87 12.41 25.94
N ILE A 336 -1.51 13.31 25.03
CA ILE A 336 -0.13 13.60 24.63
C ILE A 336 0.13 15.08 24.85
N ASN A 337 1.28 15.38 25.46
CA ASN A 337 1.67 16.75 25.80
C ASN A 337 3.12 16.97 25.38
N PRO A 338 3.46 18.12 24.78
CA PRO A 338 4.83 18.45 24.43
C PRO A 338 5.71 18.53 25.67
N THR A 339 6.99 18.17 25.54
CA THR A 339 7.98 18.38 26.60
C THR A 339 8.52 19.82 26.57
N GLN A 340 9.44 20.13 27.50
CA GLN A 340 10.18 21.40 27.47
C GLN A 340 11.30 21.43 26.41
N ASN A 341 11.65 20.29 25.83
CA ASN A 341 12.78 20.17 24.89
C ASN A 341 12.35 20.29 23.43
N LEU A 342 11.04 20.18 23.14
CA LEU A 342 10.45 20.55 21.86
C LEU A 342 10.55 22.07 21.63
#